data_AF-A0A6N8AC95-F1
#
_entry.id   AF-A0A6N8AC95-F1
#
_cell.length_a   1.000
_cell.length_b   1.000
_cell.length_c   1.000
_cell.angle_alpha   90.00
_cell.angle_beta   90.00
_cell.angle_gamma   90.00
#
_symmetry.space_group_name_H-M   'P 1'
#
loop_
_entity.id
_entity.type
_entity.pdbx_description
1 polymer ?
#
loop_
_entity_poly.entity_id
_entity_poly.type
_entity_poly.pdbx_seq_one_letter_code
_entity_poly.pdbx_strand_id
1 'polypeptide(L)'
;QQAVLARRIALAQAESRVDQATTLLARARIALEAAERDLDDMTIRARFDGTLTGVTLVEGRLVAANEKLAELVDPNALEVAFRVSTAQYVRLLDPEGDLIDAPVTVSLEVTGTDLTASGRISRDSGSAGEGQTGRLIYARLDDAPGFKPGDFVTVSVEEQPLERVVRLPSSVLDANGSVLVLGVDDRLETLPVQLVRRQGDEVLLRGPGLEGREVVVGRTPLLGTGVRVRPLRVEASVEAEPDMVELTDEQRARFVAQVEASDRMPKDVKAQVLGQLNEAKIPASLLRRLENRAGG
;
A
#
# COMPACT_ATOMS: atom_id res chain seq x y z
N GLN A 1 -44.45 -44.97 68.95
CA GLN A 1 -44.67 -44.22 67.69
C GLN A 1 -44.24 -42.74 67.79
N GLN A 2 -44.59 -42.00 68.86
CA GLN A 2 -44.19 -40.59 69.04
C GLN A 2 -42.67 -40.33 69.04
N ALA A 3 -41.84 -41.17 69.66
CA ALA A 3 -40.39 -40.99 69.68
C ALA A 3 -39.71 -41.06 68.30
N VAL A 4 -40.25 -41.88 67.38
CA VAL A 4 -39.74 -41.99 66.00
C VAL A 4 -40.10 -40.75 65.20
N LEU A 5 -41.32 -40.22 65.39
CA LEU A 5 -41.76 -38.97 64.77
C LEU A 5 -40.87 -37.79 65.22
N ALA A 6 -40.60 -37.68 66.52
CA ALA A 6 -39.75 -36.64 67.07
C ALA A 6 -38.31 -36.69 66.49
N ARG A 7 -37.73 -37.89 66.36
CA ARG A 7 -36.42 -38.07 65.72
C ARG A 7 -36.43 -37.68 64.24
N ARG A 8 -37.50 -38.00 63.50
CA ARG A 8 -37.64 -37.58 62.08
C ARG A 8 -37.75 -36.07 61.94
N ILE A 9 -38.53 -35.40 62.80
CA ILE A 9 -38.63 -33.93 62.80
C ILE A 9 -37.27 -33.31 63.11
N ALA A 10 -36.54 -33.83 64.12
CA ALA A 10 -35.22 -33.34 64.47
C ALA A 10 -34.19 -33.50 63.34
N LEU A 11 -34.22 -34.64 62.62
CA LEU A 11 -33.38 -34.88 61.45
C LEU A 11 -33.72 -33.90 60.31
N ALA A 12 -35.00 -33.78 59.95
CA ALA A 12 -35.43 -32.84 58.91
C ALA A 12 -35.08 -31.38 59.24
N GLN A 13 -35.15 -30.98 60.50
CA GLN A 13 -34.69 -29.67 60.96
C GLN A 13 -33.17 -29.50 60.85
N ALA A 14 -32.40 -30.56 61.13
CA ALA A 14 -30.94 -30.52 60.97
C ALA A 14 -30.53 -30.44 59.49
N GLU A 15 -31.16 -31.24 58.63
CA GLU A 15 -31.00 -31.19 57.17
C GLU A 15 -31.34 -29.80 56.64
N SER A 16 -32.48 -29.23 57.04
CA SER A 16 -32.87 -27.87 56.68
C SER A 16 -31.85 -26.80 57.13
N ARG A 17 -31.23 -26.95 58.31
CA ARG A 17 -30.16 -26.05 58.77
C ARG A 17 -28.90 -26.18 57.91
N VAL A 18 -28.54 -27.39 57.47
CA VAL A 18 -27.40 -27.61 56.57
C VAL A 18 -27.67 -26.97 55.20
N ASP A 19 -28.87 -27.16 54.65
CA ASP A 19 -29.26 -26.56 53.36
C ASP A 19 -29.24 -25.03 53.42
N GLN A 20 -29.74 -24.45 54.52
CA GLN A 20 -29.68 -23.01 54.77
C GLN A 20 -28.23 -22.50 54.87
N ALA A 21 -27.38 -23.18 55.65
CA ALA A 21 -25.98 -22.80 55.79
C ALA A 21 -25.24 -22.90 54.45
N THR A 22 -25.54 -23.92 53.65
CA THR A 22 -24.98 -24.12 52.30
C THR A 22 -25.40 -22.99 51.36
N THR A 23 -26.68 -22.61 51.39
CA THR A 23 -27.20 -21.48 50.59
C THR A 23 -26.56 -20.15 51.02
N LEU A 24 -26.39 -19.92 52.32
CA LEU A 24 -25.74 -18.72 52.85
C LEU A 24 -24.27 -18.65 52.43
N LEU A 25 -23.56 -19.78 52.50
CA LEU A 25 -22.17 -19.87 52.04
C LEU A 25 -22.05 -19.59 50.54
N ALA A 26 -22.95 -20.15 49.72
CA ALA A 26 -22.99 -19.88 48.28
C ALA A 26 -23.22 -18.39 47.99
N ARG A 27 -24.16 -17.74 48.71
CA ARG A 27 -24.40 -16.30 48.58
C ARG A 27 -23.20 -15.46 49.00
N ALA A 28 -22.53 -15.83 50.09
CA ALA A 28 -21.33 -15.14 50.55
C ALA A 28 -20.19 -15.22 49.54
N ARG A 29 -20.03 -16.37 48.87
CA ARG A 29 -19.04 -16.55 47.79
C ARG A 29 -19.35 -15.68 46.58
N ILE A 30 -20.61 -15.63 46.13
CA ILE A 30 -21.03 -14.77 45.02
C ILE A 30 -20.78 -13.29 45.35
N ALA A 31 -21.04 -12.87 46.59
CA ALA A 31 -20.78 -11.50 47.02
C ALA A 31 -19.27 -11.17 47.05
N LEU A 32 -18.43 -12.13 47.44
CA LEU A 32 -16.97 -11.98 47.39
C LEU A 32 -16.49 -11.85 45.94
N GLU A 33 -16.88 -12.76 45.06
CA GLU A 33 -16.51 -12.71 43.63
C GLU A 33 -17.00 -11.43 42.94
N ALA A 34 -18.14 -10.88 43.36
CA ALA A 34 -18.62 -9.58 42.89
C ALA A 34 -17.72 -8.43 43.36
N ALA A 35 -17.38 -8.39 44.65
CA ALA A 35 -16.50 -7.36 45.20
C ALA A 35 -15.07 -7.43 44.63
N GLU A 36 -14.57 -8.64 44.33
CA GLU A 36 -13.28 -8.84 43.66
C GLU A 36 -13.30 -8.30 42.23
N ARG A 37 -14.37 -8.57 41.46
CA ARG A 37 -14.55 -7.98 40.12
C ARG A 37 -14.66 -6.46 40.16
N ASP A 38 -15.43 -5.92 41.11
CA ASP A 38 -15.59 -4.47 41.27
C ASP A 38 -14.24 -3.79 41.59
N LEU A 39 -13.36 -4.46 42.34
CA LEU A 39 -12.01 -3.98 42.64
C LEU A 39 -11.10 -4.03 41.40
N ASP A 40 -11.14 -5.12 40.64
CA ASP A 40 -10.36 -5.26 39.41
C ASP A 40 -10.78 -4.21 38.36
N ASP A 41 -12.08 -3.93 38.25
CA ASP A 41 -12.64 -2.92 37.35
C ASP A 41 -12.24 -1.48 37.73
N MET A 42 -11.68 -1.24 38.93
CA MET A 42 -11.10 0.06 39.31
C MET A 42 -9.79 0.36 38.56
N THR A 43 -9.17 -0.63 37.93
CA THR A 43 -7.94 -0.45 37.14
C THR A 43 -8.17 -0.80 35.67
N ILE A 44 -8.43 0.22 34.85
CA ILE A 44 -8.60 0.03 33.41
C ILE A 44 -7.20 -0.04 32.75
N ARG A 45 -6.89 -1.19 32.16
CA ARG A 45 -5.63 -1.41 31.41
C ARG A 45 -5.89 -1.46 29.91
N ALA A 46 -4.99 -0.88 29.13
CA ALA A 46 -4.99 -1.04 27.68
C ALA A 46 -4.76 -2.52 27.31
N ARG A 47 -5.48 -3.01 26.29
CA ARG A 47 -5.36 -4.41 25.81
C ARG A 47 -4.21 -4.62 24.84
N PHE A 48 -3.67 -3.54 24.30
CA PHE A 48 -2.57 -3.50 23.34
C PHE A 48 -1.81 -2.18 23.48
N ASP A 49 -0.58 -2.15 22.96
CA ASP A 49 0.24 -0.94 22.92
C ASP A 49 -0.25 0.00 21.82
N GLY A 50 -0.33 1.29 22.10
CA GLY A 50 -0.83 2.25 21.13
C GLY A 50 -0.78 3.68 21.60
N THR A 51 -1.36 4.57 20.81
CA THR A 51 -1.47 5.99 21.12
C THR A 51 -2.90 6.33 21.51
N LEU A 52 -3.06 7.07 22.62
CA LEU A 52 -4.37 7.56 23.04
C LEU A 52 -4.73 8.87 22.32
N THR A 53 -5.96 8.96 21.85
CA THR A 53 -6.57 10.17 21.29
C THR A 53 -7.89 10.48 22.00
N GLY A 54 -8.33 11.73 21.94
CA GLY A 54 -9.62 12.14 22.52
C GLY A 54 -9.73 11.91 24.03
N VAL A 55 -8.62 12.03 24.78
CA VAL A 55 -8.60 11.79 26.23
C VAL A 55 -9.46 12.83 26.95
N THR A 56 -10.48 12.36 27.66
CA THR A 56 -11.40 13.22 28.45
C THR A 56 -11.15 13.13 29.96
N LEU A 57 -10.24 12.25 30.37
CA LEU A 57 -9.89 11.98 31.76
C LEU A 57 -9.05 13.10 32.37
N VAL A 58 -9.41 13.45 33.61
CA VAL A 58 -8.63 14.34 34.49
C VAL A 58 -8.69 13.75 35.88
N GLU A 59 -7.63 13.90 36.66
CA GLU A 59 -7.59 13.42 38.05
C GLU A 59 -8.74 14.02 38.89
N GLY A 60 -9.38 13.18 39.70
CA GLY A 60 -10.50 13.56 40.57
C GLY A 60 -11.86 13.67 39.87
N ARG A 61 -11.93 13.47 38.54
CA ARG A 61 -13.19 13.43 37.81
C ARG A 61 -13.96 12.13 38.11
N LEU A 62 -15.26 12.26 38.35
CA LEU A 62 -16.16 11.11 38.41
C LEU A 62 -16.42 10.58 36.99
N VAL A 63 -16.25 9.27 36.81
CA VAL A 63 -16.52 8.57 35.55
C VAL A 63 -17.80 7.74 35.71
N ALA A 64 -18.70 7.83 34.73
CA ALA A 64 -19.90 7.01 34.71
C ALA A 64 -19.66 5.66 34.03
N ALA A 65 -20.48 4.66 34.37
CA ALA A 65 -20.48 3.39 33.65
C ALA A 65 -20.78 3.62 32.16
N ASN A 66 -20.02 2.92 31.29
CA ASN A 66 -20.09 3.05 29.82
C ASN A 66 -19.66 4.41 29.24
N GLU A 67 -19.03 5.28 30.03
CA GLU A 67 -18.45 6.53 29.51
C GLU A 67 -17.19 6.23 28.69
N LYS A 68 -17.08 6.85 27.51
CA LYS A 68 -15.88 6.75 26.67
C LYS A 68 -14.80 7.69 27.19
N LEU A 69 -13.69 7.10 27.64
CA LEU A 69 -12.59 7.83 28.27
C LEU A 69 -11.54 8.35 27.27
N ALA A 70 -11.24 7.54 26.26
CA ALA A 70 -10.29 7.82 25.20
C ALA A 70 -10.51 6.83 24.04
N GLU A 71 -9.83 7.07 22.92
CA GLU A 71 -9.63 6.12 21.83
C GLU A 71 -8.19 5.63 21.86
N LEU A 72 -7.98 4.31 21.78
CA LEU A 72 -6.66 3.71 21.69
C LEU A 72 -6.41 3.29 20.24
N VAL A 73 -5.38 3.86 19.63
CA VAL A 73 -5.01 3.64 18.23
C VAL A 73 -3.74 2.79 18.18
N ASP A 74 -3.79 1.66 17.48
CA ASP A 74 -2.62 0.84 17.19
C ASP A 74 -1.90 1.40 15.95
N PRO A 75 -0.65 1.90 16.08
CA PRO A 75 0.09 2.43 14.95
C PRO A 75 0.53 1.35 13.95
N ASN A 76 0.51 0.08 14.33
CA ASN A 76 0.94 -1.05 13.49
C ASN A 76 -0.22 -1.72 12.76
N ALA A 77 -1.46 -1.32 13.06
CA ALA A 77 -2.67 -1.90 12.46
C ALA A 77 -3.48 -0.81 11.74
N LEU A 78 -2.85 -0.14 10.77
CA LEU A 78 -3.49 0.91 9.97
C LEU A 78 -4.10 0.34 8.70
N GLU A 79 -5.28 0.86 8.33
CA GLU A 79 -5.94 0.59 7.06
C GLU A 79 -6.17 1.91 6.32
N VAL A 80 -5.98 1.90 5.00
CA VAL A 80 -6.39 2.98 4.11
C VAL A 80 -7.72 2.61 3.45
N ALA A 81 -8.68 3.53 3.49
CA ALA A 81 -9.95 3.39 2.81
C ALA A 81 -9.98 4.29 1.57
N PHE A 82 -10.20 3.70 0.39
CA PHE A 82 -10.23 4.43 -0.88
C PHE A 82 -11.37 3.96 -1.76
N ARG A 83 -11.88 4.86 -2.63
CA ARG A 83 -12.96 4.55 -3.56
C ARG A 83 -12.42 4.36 -4.97
N VAL A 84 -12.95 3.35 -5.65
CA VAL A 84 -12.65 3.07 -7.06
C VAL A 84 -13.94 3.07 -7.87
N SER A 85 -13.86 3.37 -9.17
CA SER A 85 -15.00 3.21 -10.08
C SER A 85 -15.36 1.73 -10.27
N THR A 86 -16.60 1.43 -10.67
CA THR A 86 -17.02 0.05 -10.98
C THR A 86 -16.10 -0.63 -12.00
N ALA A 87 -15.64 0.13 -13.01
CA ALA A 87 -14.74 -0.39 -14.04
C ALA A 87 -13.32 -0.70 -13.54
N GLN A 88 -12.86 -0.04 -12.48
CA GLN A 88 -11.60 -0.36 -11.80
C GLN A 88 -11.80 -1.54 -10.84
N TYR A 89 -12.91 -1.53 -10.09
CA TYR A 89 -13.23 -2.61 -9.15
C TYR A 89 -13.22 -3.98 -9.82
N VAL A 90 -13.86 -4.12 -10.98
CA VAL A 90 -13.91 -5.39 -11.73
C VAL A 90 -12.52 -5.92 -12.09
N ARG A 91 -11.49 -5.05 -12.17
CA ARG A 91 -10.10 -5.45 -12.47
C ARG A 91 -9.35 -5.95 -11.24
N LEU A 92 -9.87 -5.65 -10.06
CA LEU A 92 -9.36 -6.12 -8.79
C LEU A 92 -10.07 -7.40 -8.35
N LEU A 93 -10.88 -8.00 -9.22
CA LEU A 93 -11.53 -9.28 -8.97
C LEU A 93 -10.77 -10.40 -9.67
N ASP A 94 -10.74 -11.55 -9.02
CA ASP A 94 -10.32 -12.81 -9.62
C ASP A 94 -11.44 -13.39 -10.54
N PRO A 95 -11.17 -14.51 -11.25
CA PRO A 95 -12.19 -15.17 -12.08
C PRO A 95 -13.42 -15.65 -11.33
N GLU A 96 -13.30 -15.92 -10.03
CA GLU A 96 -14.37 -16.36 -9.12
C GLU A 96 -15.24 -15.17 -8.64
N GLY A 97 -14.76 -13.94 -8.81
CA GLY A 97 -15.43 -12.70 -8.45
C GLY A 97 -15.06 -12.17 -7.07
N ASP A 98 -14.04 -12.74 -6.43
CA ASP A 98 -13.51 -12.33 -5.15
C ASP A 98 -12.40 -11.28 -5.33
N LEU A 99 -12.23 -10.42 -4.33
CA LEU A 99 -11.25 -9.34 -4.37
C LEU A 99 -9.83 -9.91 -4.23
N ILE A 100 -8.95 -9.57 -5.18
CA ILE A 100 -7.56 -10.03 -5.16
C ILE A 100 -6.76 -9.38 -4.03
N ASP A 101 -5.81 -10.13 -3.50
CA ASP A 101 -4.79 -9.63 -2.57
C ASP A 101 -3.70 -8.83 -3.33
N ALA A 102 -4.11 -7.69 -3.90
CA ALA A 102 -3.22 -6.82 -4.68
C ALA A 102 -2.31 -5.98 -3.77
N PRO A 103 -1.01 -5.86 -4.08
CA PRO A 103 -0.14 -4.93 -3.39
C PRO A 103 -0.58 -3.49 -3.65
N VAL A 104 -0.46 -2.65 -2.61
CA VAL A 104 -0.70 -1.22 -2.69
C VAL A 104 0.50 -0.46 -2.17
N THR A 105 0.77 0.68 -2.79
CA THR A 105 1.68 1.70 -2.28
C THR A 105 0.87 2.93 -1.93
N VAL A 106 1.03 3.39 -0.69
CA VAL A 106 0.38 4.59 -0.16
C VAL A 106 1.42 5.67 -0.01
N SER A 107 1.11 6.87 -0.49
CA SER A 107 1.98 8.04 -0.39
C SER A 107 1.23 9.23 0.20
N LEU A 108 1.92 9.99 1.04
CA LEU A 108 1.48 11.26 1.56
C LEU A 108 2.55 12.30 1.27
N GLU A 109 2.22 13.25 0.40
CA GLU A 109 3.09 14.39 0.12
C GLU A 109 2.91 15.43 1.24
N VAL A 110 3.93 15.55 2.11
CA VAL A 110 4.00 16.61 3.12
C VAL A 110 5.13 17.54 2.76
N THR A 111 4.94 18.85 2.94
CA THR A 111 5.91 19.88 2.57
C THR A 111 7.27 19.62 3.25
N GLY A 112 8.22 19.06 2.49
CA GLY A 112 9.59 18.79 2.94
C GLY A 112 9.93 17.32 3.20
N THR A 113 8.98 16.39 3.22
CA THR A 113 9.25 14.94 3.31
C THR A 113 8.03 14.14 2.83
N ASP A 114 8.23 13.24 1.88
CA ASP A 114 7.19 12.32 1.44
C ASP A 114 7.17 11.09 2.34
N LEU A 115 6.00 10.72 2.85
CA LEU A 115 5.81 9.45 3.55
C LEU A 115 5.28 8.42 2.56
N THR A 116 5.86 7.22 2.60
CA THR A 116 5.42 6.08 1.79
C THR A 116 5.23 4.86 2.67
N ALA A 117 4.15 4.11 2.43
CA ALA A 117 3.87 2.85 3.09
C ALA A 117 3.47 1.80 2.06
N SER A 118 3.88 0.55 2.28
CA SER A 118 3.38 -0.59 1.51
C SER A 118 2.25 -1.29 2.26
N GLY A 119 1.36 -1.91 1.50
CA GLY A 119 0.28 -2.70 2.06
C GLY A 119 -0.35 -3.61 1.01
N ARG A 120 -1.49 -4.19 1.36
CA ARG A 120 -2.29 -4.99 0.43
C ARG A 120 -3.77 -4.76 0.60
N ILE A 121 -4.52 -4.96 -0.48
CA ILE A 121 -5.97 -4.95 -0.44
C ILE A 121 -6.45 -6.05 0.49
N SER A 122 -7.34 -5.68 1.41
CA SER A 122 -7.81 -6.57 2.48
C SER A 122 -9.28 -6.94 2.33
N ARG A 123 -10.12 -5.99 1.92
CA ARG A 123 -11.58 -6.17 1.79
C ARG A 123 -12.21 -5.02 1.03
N ASP A 124 -13.39 -5.27 0.48
CA ASP A 124 -14.31 -4.25 0.01
C ASP A 124 -15.45 -4.03 1.04
N SER A 125 -16.21 -2.95 0.85
CA SER A 125 -17.41 -2.71 1.63
C SER A 125 -18.59 -3.50 1.06
N GLY A 126 -19.32 -4.21 1.93
CA GLY A 126 -20.54 -4.95 1.56
C GLY A 126 -21.73 -4.06 1.13
N SER A 127 -21.55 -2.74 1.06
CA SER A 127 -22.52 -1.79 0.53
C SER A 127 -21.82 -0.77 -0.37
N ALA A 128 -22.49 -0.35 -1.45
CA ALA A 128 -22.01 0.73 -2.31
C ALA A 128 -22.06 2.12 -1.63
N GLY A 129 -22.61 2.22 -0.42
CA GLY A 129 -22.81 3.48 0.30
C GLY A 129 -24.00 4.25 -0.30
N GLU A 130 -24.90 4.72 0.56
CA GLU A 130 -26.05 5.51 0.10
C GLU A 130 -25.57 6.83 -0.53
N GLY A 131 -25.99 7.10 -1.77
CA GLY A 131 -25.72 8.37 -2.46
C GLY A 131 -24.29 8.57 -2.95
N GLN A 132 -23.43 7.55 -2.91
CA GLN A 132 -22.04 7.64 -3.35
C GLN A 132 -21.82 6.84 -4.63
N THR A 133 -20.91 7.34 -5.49
CA THR A 133 -20.49 6.64 -6.70
C THR A 133 -19.19 5.87 -6.46
N GLY A 134 -19.09 4.68 -7.04
CA GLY A 134 -17.94 3.80 -6.90
C GLY A 134 -18.10 2.76 -5.78
N ARG A 135 -17.02 2.03 -5.51
CA ARG A 135 -16.93 0.98 -4.49
C ARG A 135 -15.82 1.33 -3.52
N LEU A 136 -16.10 1.15 -2.23
CA LEU A 136 -15.16 1.42 -1.15
C LEU A 136 -14.32 0.16 -0.88
N ILE A 137 -13.00 0.30 -0.96
CA ILE A 137 -12.02 -0.74 -0.69
C ILE A 137 -11.14 -0.31 0.49
N TYR A 138 -10.70 -1.29 1.26
CA TYR A 138 -9.76 -1.14 2.35
C TYR A 138 -8.48 -1.92 2.04
N ALA A 139 -7.33 -1.27 2.20
CA ALA A 139 -6.04 -1.93 2.18
C ALA A 139 -5.37 -1.81 3.55
N ARG A 140 -4.82 -2.92 4.03
CA ARG A 140 -4.04 -2.97 5.26
C ARG A 140 -2.62 -2.54 4.96
N LEU A 141 -2.04 -1.70 5.81
CA LEU A 141 -0.67 -1.27 5.71
C LEU A 141 0.22 -2.16 6.58
N ASP A 142 1.36 -2.59 6.04
CA ASP A 142 2.28 -3.50 6.74
C ASP A 142 3.30 -2.71 7.60
N ASP A 143 3.85 -1.64 7.04
CA ASP A 143 4.76 -0.70 7.72
C ASP A 143 4.43 0.72 7.26
N ALA A 144 3.83 1.50 8.15
CA ALA A 144 3.32 2.84 7.86
C ALA A 144 3.89 3.88 8.85
N PRO A 145 5.21 4.05 8.89
CA PRO A 145 5.83 4.96 9.85
C PRO A 145 5.40 6.40 9.56
N GLY A 146 4.95 7.09 10.60
CA GLY A 146 4.53 8.50 10.52
C GLY A 146 3.11 8.72 10.02
N PHE A 147 2.44 7.71 9.46
CA PHE A 147 1.03 7.80 9.09
C PHE A 147 0.13 7.81 10.33
N LYS A 148 -0.98 8.53 10.23
CA LYS A 148 -1.98 8.66 11.29
C LYS A 148 -3.39 8.51 10.74
N PRO A 149 -4.34 8.03 11.56
CA PRO A 149 -5.75 8.09 11.20
C PRO A 149 -6.17 9.51 10.84
N GLY A 150 -6.81 9.65 9.68
CA GLY A 150 -7.26 10.94 9.15
C GLY A 150 -6.35 11.55 8.08
N ASP A 151 -5.16 11.00 7.84
CA ASP A 151 -4.29 11.45 6.75
C ASP A 151 -4.96 11.23 5.39
N PHE A 152 -4.79 12.20 4.50
CA PHE A 152 -5.34 12.16 3.14
C PHE A 152 -4.25 11.77 2.16
N VAL A 153 -4.31 10.54 1.66
CA VAL A 153 -3.19 9.88 0.98
C VAL A 153 -3.53 9.53 -0.47
N THR A 154 -2.49 9.36 -1.29
CA THR A 154 -2.59 8.80 -2.64
C THR A 154 -2.31 7.31 -2.59
N VAL A 155 -3.23 6.49 -3.10
CA VAL A 155 -3.10 5.04 -3.16
C VAL A 155 -2.84 4.60 -4.61
N SER A 156 -1.71 3.94 -4.83
CA SER A 156 -1.39 3.21 -6.06
C SER A 156 -1.59 1.73 -5.84
N VAL A 157 -2.47 1.13 -6.64
CA VAL A 157 -2.77 -0.31 -6.58
C VAL A 157 -2.10 -0.99 -7.75
N GLU A 158 -1.37 -2.07 -7.48
CA GLU A 158 -0.78 -2.91 -8.51
C GLU A 158 -1.81 -3.95 -8.96
N GLU A 159 -2.21 -3.86 -10.23
CA GLU A 159 -3.16 -4.80 -10.84
C GLU A 159 -2.44 -6.01 -11.44
N GLN A 160 -3.20 -7.06 -11.76
CA GLN A 160 -2.65 -8.20 -12.48
C GLN A 160 -2.04 -7.78 -13.83
N PRO A 161 -0.90 -8.39 -14.23
CA PRO A 161 -0.24 -8.05 -15.48
C PRO A 161 -1.15 -8.37 -16.66
N LEU A 162 -1.24 -7.42 -17.59
CA LEU A 162 -1.98 -7.62 -18.84
C LEU A 162 -1.09 -8.30 -19.86
N GLU A 163 -1.47 -9.50 -20.28
CA GLU A 163 -0.75 -10.21 -21.33
C GLU A 163 -1.15 -9.75 -22.73
N ARG A 164 -0.24 -9.91 -23.70
CA ARG A 164 -0.48 -9.67 -25.14
C ARG A 164 -1.05 -8.28 -25.40
N VAL A 165 -0.38 -7.27 -24.85
CA VAL A 165 -0.66 -5.85 -25.09
C VAL A 165 0.63 -5.13 -25.43
N VAL A 166 0.53 -4.06 -26.22
CA VAL A 166 1.62 -3.12 -26.45
C VAL A 166 1.28 -1.77 -25.82
N ARG A 167 2.26 -1.15 -25.18
CA ARG A 167 2.14 0.19 -24.62
C ARG A 167 2.62 1.21 -25.64
N LEU A 168 1.73 2.11 -26.04
CA LEU A 168 2.01 3.14 -27.04
C LEU A 168 1.44 4.48 -26.58
N PRO A 169 1.98 5.62 -27.03
CA PRO A 169 1.37 6.92 -26.77
C PRO A 169 -0.05 6.99 -27.32
N SER A 170 -0.95 7.70 -26.62
CA SER A 170 -2.36 7.83 -27.01
C SER A 170 -2.56 8.44 -28.41
N SER A 171 -1.58 9.18 -28.93
CA SER A 171 -1.57 9.78 -30.27
C SER A 171 -1.59 8.77 -31.42
N VAL A 172 -1.25 7.50 -31.16
CA VAL A 172 -1.18 6.47 -32.22
C VAL A 172 -2.55 5.96 -32.65
N LEU A 173 -3.54 6.04 -31.76
CA LEU A 173 -4.87 5.48 -31.95
C LEU A 173 -5.78 6.50 -32.64
N ASP A 174 -6.39 6.11 -33.76
CA ASP A 174 -7.42 6.96 -34.40
C ASP A 174 -8.81 6.78 -33.80
N ALA A 175 -9.74 7.65 -34.21
CA ALA A 175 -11.14 7.62 -33.78
C ALA A 175 -11.87 6.32 -34.17
N ASN A 176 -11.36 5.58 -35.16
CA ASN A 176 -11.95 4.32 -35.63
C ASN A 176 -11.33 3.09 -34.94
N GLY A 177 -10.42 3.29 -33.97
CA GLY A 177 -9.78 2.19 -33.25
C GLY A 177 -8.71 1.47 -34.07
N SER A 178 -7.99 2.19 -34.94
CA SER A 178 -6.90 1.64 -35.75
C SER A 178 -5.59 2.40 -35.53
N VAL A 179 -4.48 1.71 -35.81
CA VAL A 179 -3.12 2.28 -35.78
C VAL A 179 -2.49 2.23 -37.17
N LEU A 180 -1.58 3.15 -37.45
CA LEU A 180 -0.77 3.11 -38.66
C LEU A 180 0.53 2.35 -38.35
N VAL A 181 0.78 1.31 -39.12
CA VAL A 181 1.97 0.46 -39.03
C VAL A 181 2.78 0.55 -40.31
N LEU A 182 4.10 0.44 -40.21
CA LEU A 182 4.98 0.40 -41.36
C LEU A 182 4.91 -0.97 -42.02
N GLY A 183 4.46 -1.03 -43.26
CA GLY A 183 4.37 -2.22 -44.09
C GLY A 183 5.57 -2.39 -45.02
N VAL A 184 5.41 -3.22 -46.04
CA VAL A 184 6.45 -3.47 -47.05
C VAL A 184 6.71 -2.20 -47.89
N ASP A 185 7.94 -2.01 -48.35
CA ASP A 185 8.37 -0.85 -49.15
C ASP A 185 8.20 0.52 -48.48
N ASP A 186 8.28 0.56 -47.15
CA ASP A 186 8.05 1.74 -46.30
C ASP A 186 6.65 2.37 -46.51
N ARG A 187 5.64 1.56 -46.83
CA ARG A 187 4.26 2.03 -47.01
C ARG A 187 3.45 1.84 -45.74
N LEU A 188 2.66 2.85 -45.38
CA LEU A 188 1.79 2.77 -44.22
C LEU A 188 0.58 1.88 -44.48
N GLU A 189 0.28 1.03 -43.52
CA GLU A 189 -0.90 0.18 -43.49
C GLU A 189 -1.72 0.52 -42.24
N THR A 190 -3.05 0.49 -42.37
CA THR A 190 -3.93 0.64 -41.22
C THR A 190 -4.19 -0.74 -40.63
N LEU A 191 -3.90 -0.90 -39.35
CA LEU A 191 -4.17 -2.12 -38.60
C LEU A 191 -5.26 -1.84 -37.55
N PRO A 192 -6.40 -2.55 -37.58
CA PRO A 192 -7.41 -2.44 -36.53
C PRO A 192 -6.86 -3.02 -35.22
N VAL A 193 -7.11 -2.31 -34.12
CA VAL A 193 -6.65 -2.71 -32.78
C VAL A 193 -7.77 -2.54 -31.76
N GLN A 194 -7.70 -3.31 -30.69
CA GLN A 194 -8.55 -3.16 -29.53
C GLN A 194 -7.85 -2.31 -28.48
N LEU A 195 -8.49 -1.22 -28.06
CA LEU A 195 -8.05 -0.48 -26.88
C LEU A 195 -8.38 -1.30 -25.63
N VAL A 196 -7.35 -1.81 -24.96
CA VAL A 196 -7.48 -2.54 -23.70
C VAL A 196 -7.55 -1.56 -22.54
N ARG A 197 -6.67 -0.54 -22.53
CA ARG A 197 -6.59 0.43 -21.44
C ARG A 197 -6.03 1.77 -21.88
N ARG A 198 -6.42 2.84 -21.17
CA ARG A 198 -5.73 4.13 -21.19
C ARG A 198 -5.09 4.36 -19.82
N GLN A 199 -3.83 4.76 -19.79
CA GLN A 199 -3.04 5.04 -18.60
C GLN A 199 -2.32 6.37 -18.80
N GLY A 200 -2.91 7.46 -18.29
CA GLY A 200 -2.42 8.82 -18.56
C GLY A 200 -2.36 9.09 -20.06
N ASP A 201 -1.16 9.43 -20.55
CA ASP A 201 -0.88 9.72 -21.96
C ASP A 201 -0.61 8.47 -22.80
N GLU A 202 -0.55 7.29 -22.19
CA GLU A 202 -0.32 6.01 -22.86
C GLU A 202 -1.62 5.20 -23.02
N VAL A 203 -1.63 4.33 -24.03
CA VAL A 203 -2.68 3.37 -24.32
C VAL A 203 -2.08 1.97 -24.42
N LEU A 204 -2.78 0.99 -23.84
CA LEU A 204 -2.51 -0.42 -23.99
C LEU A 204 -3.40 -0.97 -25.09
N LEU A 205 -2.78 -1.43 -26.17
CA LEU A 205 -3.47 -1.88 -27.37
C LEU A 205 -3.22 -3.37 -27.60
N ARG A 206 -4.22 -4.07 -28.12
CA ARG A 206 -4.13 -5.46 -28.54
C ARG A 206 -4.61 -5.58 -29.98
N GLY A 207 -3.80 -6.13 -30.87
CA GLY A 207 -4.18 -6.32 -32.26
C GLY A 207 -3.46 -7.50 -32.89
N PRO A 208 -4.16 -8.36 -33.66
CA PRO A 208 -3.49 -9.42 -34.40
C PRO A 208 -2.53 -8.81 -35.43
N GLY A 209 -1.27 -9.25 -35.43
CA GLY A 209 -0.25 -8.76 -36.35
C GLY A 209 0.42 -7.43 -35.94
N LEU A 210 0.18 -6.95 -34.72
CA LEU A 210 0.88 -5.77 -34.18
C LEU A 210 2.28 -6.11 -33.64
N GLU A 211 2.50 -7.37 -33.27
CA GLU A 211 3.78 -7.85 -32.74
C GLU A 211 4.90 -7.70 -33.77
N GLY A 212 6.04 -7.16 -33.33
CA GLY A 212 7.23 -6.95 -34.18
C GLY A 212 7.09 -5.87 -35.25
N ARG A 213 5.96 -5.15 -35.32
CA ARG A 213 5.73 -4.10 -36.31
C ARG A 213 6.09 -2.71 -35.78
N GLU A 214 6.63 -1.87 -36.65
CA GLU A 214 6.88 -0.45 -36.35
C GLU A 214 5.56 0.34 -36.43
N VAL A 215 5.20 1.04 -35.36
CA VAL A 215 3.97 1.85 -35.26
C VAL A 215 4.30 3.34 -35.40
N VAL A 216 3.48 4.07 -36.15
CA VAL A 216 3.64 5.52 -36.31
C VAL A 216 3.09 6.27 -35.10
N VAL A 217 3.98 6.95 -34.37
CA VAL A 217 3.61 7.70 -33.16
C VAL A 217 3.09 9.11 -33.46
N GLY A 218 3.72 9.81 -34.42
CA GLY A 218 3.40 11.18 -34.82
C GLY A 218 2.45 11.23 -36.01
N ARG A 219 1.17 10.94 -35.79
CA ARG A 219 0.16 11.00 -36.86
C ARG A 219 -0.16 12.46 -37.21
N THR A 220 0.09 12.85 -38.46
CA THR A 220 -0.50 14.06 -39.05
C THR A 220 -1.73 13.65 -39.88
N PRO A 221 -2.75 14.52 -40.03
CA PRO A 221 -3.97 14.20 -40.81
C PRO A 221 -3.72 13.78 -42.27
N LEU A 222 -2.51 14.05 -42.78
CA LEU A 222 -2.09 13.73 -44.14
C LEU A 222 -1.53 12.31 -44.29
N LEU A 223 -1.26 11.61 -43.19
CA LEU A 223 -0.76 10.24 -43.20
C LEU A 223 -1.93 9.26 -43.22
N GLY A 224 -2.08 8.55 -44.35
CA GLY A 224 -3.11 7.54 -44.57
C GLY A 224 -2.53 6.24 -45.11
N THR A 225 -3.41 5.30 -45.40
CA THR A 225 -3.05 4.00 -45.99
C THR A 225 -2.34 4.16 -47.33
N GLY A 226 -1.33 3.33 -47.57
CA GLY A 226 -0.57 3.27 -48.82
C GLY A 226 0.46 4.39 -49.02
N VAL A 227 0.52 5.38 -48.14
CA VAL A 227 1.51 6.47 -48.22
C VAL A 227 2.90 5.91 -47.93
N ARG A 228 3.84 6.16 -48.84
CA ARG A 228 5.25 5.84 -48.60
C ARG A 228 5.86 6.90 -47.70
N VAL A 229 6.47 6.48 -46.61
CA VAL A 229 7.13 7.36 -45.65
C VAL A 229 8.62 7.07 -45.59
N ARG A 230 9.38 8.00 -45.03
CA ARG A 230 10.75 7.72 -44.58
C ARG A 230 10.70 7.62 -43.05
N PRO A 231 10.81 6.43 -42.46
CA PRO A 231 10.66 6.27 -41.02
C PRO A 231 11.77 7.00 -40.28
N LEU A 232 11.38 7.81 -39.28
CA LEU A 232 12.28 8.33 -38.26
C LEU A 232 12.12 7.42 -37.06
N ARG A 233 13.10 6.54 -36.84
CA ARG A 233 13.08 5.60 -35.73
C ARG A 233 13.49 6.35 -34.47
N VAL A 234 12.54 6.48 -33.56
CA VAL A 234 12.87 6.78 -32.17
C VAL A 234 13.32 5.45 -31.60
N GLU A 235 14.62 5.30 -31.35
CA GLU A 235 15.07 4.17 -30.55
C GLU A 235 14.36 4.28 -29.22
N ALA A 236 13.50 3.29 -28.93
CA ALA A 236 12.95 3.14 -27.60
C ALA A 236 14.13 2.83 -26.70
N SER A 237 14.69 3.87 -26.08
CA SER A 237 15.47 3.71 -24.88
C SER A 237 14.51 3.11 -23.86
N VAL A 238 14.46 1.77 -23.82
CA VAL A 238 14.22 1.05 -22.58
C VAL A 238 15.16 1.74 -21.60
N GLU A 239 14.61 2.41 -20.59
CA GLU A 239 15.41 2.93 -19.49
C GLU A 239 16.18 1.72 -18.95
N ALA A 240 17.41 1.55 -19.44
CA ALA A 240 18.36 0.65 -18.84
C ALA A 240 18.48 1.18 -17.42
N GLU A 241 18.11 0.35 -16.44
CA GLU A 241 18.52 0.53 -15.07
C GLU A 241 19.96 1.04 -15.10
N PRO A 242 20.29 2.15 -14.43
CA PRO A 242 21.62 2.73 -14.55
C PRO A 242 22.61 1.63 -14.20
N ASP A 243 23.44 1.20 -15.16
CA ASP A 243 24.43 0.13 -14.98
C ASP A 243 25.20 0.41 -13.68
N MET A 244 24.83 -0.29 -12.62
CA MET A 244 25.38 -0.10 -11.29
C MET A 244 26.60 -0.99 -11.17
N VAL A 245 27.78 -0.37 -11.04
CA VAL A 245 29.06 -1.09 -10.96
C VAL A 245 29.51 -1.14 -9.50
N GLU A 246 29.88 -2.33 -9.04
CA GLU A 246 30.56 -2.50 -7.74
C GLU A 246 32.04 -2.14 -7.89
N LEU A 247 32.49 -1.19 -7.07
CA LEU A 247 33.91 -0.83 -6.98
C LEU A 247 34.61 -1.76 -5.98
N THR A 248 35.80 -2.22 -6.34
CA THR A 248 36.71 -2.85 -5.36
C THR A 248 37.21 -1.81 -4.36
N ASP A 249 37.53 -2.22 -3.12
CA ASP A 249 37.96 -1.31 -2.05
C ASP A 249 39.20 -0.48 -2.44
N GLU A 250 40.11 -1.05 -3.22
CA GLU A 250 41.30 -0.35 -3.73
C GLU A 250 40.94 0.75 -4.75
N GLN A 251 39.99 0.49 -5.64
CA GLN A 251 39.53 1.49 -6.63
C GLN A 251 38.77 2.63 -5.95
N ARG A 252 37.95 2.31 -4.94
CA ARG A 252 37.22 3.28 -4.13
C ARG A 252 38.16 4.25 -3.43
N ALA A 253 39.19 3.74 -2.73
CA ALA A 253 40.17 4.56 -2.03
C ALA A 253 40.91 5.51 -2.98
N ARG A 254 41.26 5.05 -4.18
CA ARG A 254 41.93 5.85 -5.20
C ARG A 254 41.06 7.02 -5.69
N PHE A 255 39.77 6.77 -5.95
CA PHE A 255 38.85 7.81 -6.41
C PHE A 255 38.48 8.81 -5.30
N VAL A 256 38.34 8.36 -4.06
CA VAL A 256 38.13 9.25 -2.90
C VAL A 256 39.31 10.21 -2.74
N ALA A 257 40.55 9.69 -2.75
CA ALA A 257 41.75 10.53 -2.66
C ALA A 257 41.86 11.54 -3.82
N GLN A 258 41.45 11.15 -5.03
CA GLN A 258 41.45 12.03 -6.20
C GLN A 258 40.41 13.15 -6.09
N VAL A 259 39.22 12.86 -5.56
CA VAL A 259 38.18 13.86 -5.33
C VAL A 259 38.59 14.81 -4.19
N GLU A 260 39.26 14.28 -3.16
CA GLU A 260 39.82 15.07 -2.05
C GLU A 260 40.95 16.01 -2.47
N ALA A 261 41.84 15.57 -3.37
CA ALA A 261 42.96 16.38 -3.87
C ALA A 261 42.58 17.38 -4.96
N SER A 262 41.34 17.38 -5.46
CA SER A 262 40.92 18.28 -6.54
C SER A 262 40.49 19.66 -6.04
N ASP A 263 41.28 20.69 -6.35
CA ASP A 263 40.98 22.10 -6.06
C ASP A 263 39.99 22.74 -7.05
N ARG A 264 39.67 22.04 -8.15
CA ARG A 264 38.80 22.52 -9.23
C ARG A 264 37.31 22.29 -8.96
N MET A 265 36.95 21.66 -7.83
CA MET A 265 35.58 21.25 -7.53
C MET A 265 34.95 22.13 -6.44
N PRO A 266 33.74 22.69 -6.66
CA PRO A 266 32.98 23.34 -5.60
C PRO A 266 32.70 22.39 -4.42
N LYS A 267 32.70 22.92 -3.19
CA LYS A 267 32.57 22.13 -1.95
C LYS A 267 31.31 21.26 -1.91
N ASP A 268 30.20 21.77 -2.43
CA ASP A 268 28.90 21.07 -2.41
C ASP A 268 28.90 19.85 -3.34
N VAL A 269 29.52 19.98 -4.51
CA VAL A 269 29.67 18.88 -5.48
C VAL A 269 30.62 17.81 -4.94
N LYS A 270 31.68 18.23 -4.24
CA LYS A 270 32.65 17.32 -3.61
C LYS A 270 31.99 16.45 -2.53
N ALA A 271 31.14 17.04 -1.70
CA ALA A 271 30.39 16.30 -0.68
C ALA A 271 29.42 15.27 -1.31
N GLN A 272 28.74 15.65 -2.40
CA GLN A 272 27.82 14.76 -3.09
C GLN A 272 28.52 13.56 -3.75
N VAL A 273 29.66 13.79 -4.41
CA VAL A 273 30.43 12.71 -5.07
C VAL A 273 31.07 11.77 -4.04
N LEU A 274 31.55 12.29 -2.90
CA LEU A 274 32.06 11.45 -1.81
C LEU A 274 30.96 10.62 -1.15
N GLY A 275 29.75 11.18 -1.02
CA GLY A 275 28.57 10.43 -0.56
C GLY A 275 28.24 9.26 -1.47
N GLN A 276 28.23 9.49 -2.79
CA GLN A 276 27.96 8.46 -3.78
C GLN A 276 29.06 7.39 -3.84
N LEU A 277 30.34 7.75 -3.66
CA LEU A 277 31.45 6.79 -3.60
C LEU A 277 31.45 5.93 -2.32
N ASN A 278 30.67 6.28 -1.30
CA ASN A 278 30.49 5.47 -0.09
C ASN A 278 29.38 4.41 -0.23
N GLU A 279 28.56 4.47 -1.28
CA GLU A 279 27.54 3.46 -1.55
C GLU A 279 28.19 2.16 -2.08
N ALA A 280 27.49 1.02 -1.90
CA ALA A 280 28.00 -0.28 -2.35
C ALA A 280 28.08 -0.38 -3.88
N LYS A 281 27.21 0.34 -4.58
CA LYS A 281 27.08 0.35 -6.05
C LYS A 281 27.03 1.79 -6.53
N ILE A 282 27.79 2.12 -7.57
CA ILE A 282 27.77 3.45 -8.17
C ILE A 282 27.33 3.39 -9.65
N PRO A 283 26.67 4.45 -10.17
CA PRO A 283 26.33 4.51 -11.59
C PRO A 283 27.60 4.47 -12.48
N ALA A 284 27.60 3.65 -13.53
CA ALA A 284 28.71 3.56 -14.50
C ALA A 284 29.06 4.90 -15.17
N SER A 285 28.14 5.85 -15.18
CA SER A 285 28.34 7.21 -15.68
C SER A 285 29.24 8.05 -14.75
N LEU A 286 29.20 7.80 -13.45
CA LEU A 286 30.05 8.45 -12.45
C LEU A 286 31.47 7.87 -12.50
N LEU A 287 31.60 6.54 -12.61
CA LEU A 287 32.89 5.87 -12.79
C LEU A 287 33.63 6.38 -14.02
N ARG A 288 32.97 6.40 -15.20
CA ARG A 288 33.54 6.93 -16.46
C ARG A 288 34.00 8.38 -16.33
N ARG A 289 33.31 9.20 -15.54
CA ARG A 289 33.68 10.61 -15.29
C ARG A 289 34.94 10.76 -14.45
N LEU A 290 35.16 9.85 -13.49
CA LEU A 290 36.36 9.84 -12.66
C LEU A 290 37.57 9.28 -13.42
N GLU A 291 37.37 8.22 -14.22
CA GLU A 291 38.41 7.63 -15.07
C GLU A 291 38.91 8.59 -16.15
N ASN A 292 38.00 9.26 -16.87
CA ASN A 292 38.37 10.24 -17.91
C ASN A 292 39.15 11.44 -17.36
N ARG A 293 39.03 11.71 -16.05
CA ARG A 293 39.79 12.77 -15.37
C ARG A 293 41.16 12.30 -14.89
N ALA A 294 41.39 10.99 -14.80
CA ALA A 294 42.71 10.42 -14.48
C ALA A 294 43.61 10.27 -15.72
N GLY A 295 43.03 10.32 -16.92
CA GLY A 295 43.74 10.13 -18.19
C GLY A 295 44.23 11.41 -18.89
N GLY A 296 44.30 12.56 -18.19
CA GLY A 296 44.73 13.85 -18.74
C GLY A 296 45.72 14.56 -17.84
#